data_AF-A0A5C5X0K4-F1
#
_entry.id   AF-A0A5C5X0K4-F1
#
_cell.length_a   1.000
_cell.length_b   1.000
_cell.length_c   1.000
_cell.angle_alpha   90.00
_cell.angle_beta   90.00
_cell.angle_gamma   90.00
#
_symmetry.space_group_name_H-M   'P 1'
#
loop_
_entity.id
_entity.type
_entity.pdbx_description
1 polymer ?
#
loop_
_entity_poly.entity_id
_entity_poly.type
_entity_poly.pdbx_seq_one_letter_code
_entity_poly.pdbx_strand_id
1 'polypeptide(L)'
;MSQFAIFSGPALCDQPEIYSFSEFAGRLKSTTQLRAEDRARLEFRNRTCPHCDRTTVDPIELRDGQFGRNGAMIPGTGTLVGFGCHACGHEWPA
;
A
#
# COMPACT_ATOMS: atom_id res chain seq x y z
N MET A 1 -30.32 40.06 -16.13
CA MET A 1 -29.37 38.98 -16.46
C MET A 1 -29.04 38.25 -15.17
N SER A 2 -29.50 37.00 -15.01
CA SER A 2 -29.18 36.17 -13.85
C SER A 2 -28.53 34.90 -14.38
N GLN A 3 -27.21 34.81 -14.21
CA GLN A 3 -26.39 33.67 -14.62
C GLN A 3 -26.41 32.63 -13.49
N PHE A 4 -27.36 31.71 -13.55
CA PHE A 4 -27.34 30.47 -12.77
C PHE A 4 -27.64 29.30 -13.70
N ALA A 5 -26.60 28.69 -14.24
CA ALA A 5 -26.61 27.30 -14.70
C ALA A 5 -25.17 26.80 -14.67
N ILE A 6 -24.76 26.43 -13.46
CA ILE A 6 -23.50 25.81 -13.11
C ILE A 6 -23.45 24.43 -13.76
N PHE A 7 -22.40 24.19 -14.55
CA PHE A 7 -21.84 22.89 -14.93
C PHE A 7 -22.82 21.79 -15.37
N SER A 8 -23.06 21.70 -16.67
CA SER A 8 -23.36 20.42 -17.33
C SER A 8 -22.06 19.60 -17.40
N GLY A 9 -21.75 18.87 -16.33
CA GLY A 9 -20.72 17.81 -16.37
C GLY A 9 -21.13 16.67 -17.30
N PRO A 10 -20.19 15.81 -17.76
CA PRO A 10 -20.50 14.71 -18.65
C PRO A 10 -21.58 13.81 -18.02
N ALA A 11 -22.55 13.38 -18.83
CA ALA A 11 -23.61 12.49 -18.41
C ALA A 11 -23.02 11.17 -17.86
N LEU A 12 -22.88 11.07 -16.54
CA LEU A 12 -22.55 9.85 -15.84
C LEU A 12 -23.81 8.96 -15.85
N CYS A 13 -24.07 8.33 -16.99
CA CYS A 13 -25.10 7.31 -17.16
C CYS A 13 -24.69 5.94 -16.60
N ASP A 14 -23.68 5.87 -15.72
CA ASP A 14 -23.40 4.66 -14.95
C ASP A 14 -23.93 4.86 -13.54
N GLN A 15 -25.02 4.15 -13.23
CA GLN A 15 -25.53 4.04 -11.87
C GLN A 15 -24.37 3.57 -10.96
N PRO A 16 -24.08 4.26 -9.83
CA PRO A 16 -22.97 3.87 -8.98
C PRO A 16 -23.18 2.44 -8.48
N GLU A 17 -22.22 1.56 -8.75
CA GLU A 17 -22.24 0.19 -8.27
C GLU A 17 -21.91 0.18 -6.77
N ILE A 18 -22.92 -0.08 -5.94
CA ILE A 18 -22.77 -0.11 -4.49
C ILE A 18 -22.29 -1.49 -4.07
N TYR A 19 -21.04 -1.58 -3.62
CA TYR A 19 -20.48 -2.79 -3.05
C TYR A 19 -20.73 -2.89 -1.55
N SER A 20 -20.94 -4.10 -1.04
CA SER A 20 -20.80 -4.30 0.40
C SER A 20 -19.33 -4.14 0.81
N PHE A 21 -19.10 -3.65 2.03
CA PHE A 21 -17.75 -3.53 2.59
C PHE A 21 -16.98 -4.85 2.51
N SER A 22 -17.65 -5.97 2.78
CA SER A 22 -17.07 -7.32 2.70
C SER A 22 -16.62 -7.70 1.29
N GLU A 23 -17.42 -7.42 0.26
CA GLU A 23 -17.07 -7.75 -1.13
C GLU A 23 -15.89 -6.89 -1.61
N PHE A 24 -15.92 -5.60 -1.29
CA PHE A 24 -14.85 -4.69 -1.68
C PHE A 24 -13.54 -4.97 -0.93
N ALA A 25 -13.62 -5.23 0.39
CA ALA A 25 -12.45 -5.58 1.20
C ALA A 25 -11.80 -6.90 0.73
N GLY A 26 -12.61 -7.88 0.28
CA GLY A 26 -12.10 -9.12 -0.30
C GLY A 26 -11.31 -8.90 -1.60
N ARG A 27 -11.80 -8.02 -2.49
CA ARG A 27 -11.14 -7.67 -3.75
C ARG A 27 -9.84 -6.88 -3.56
N LEU A 28 -9.82 -5.96 -2.59
CA LEU A 28 -8.60 -5.21 -2.25
C LEU A 28 -7.48 -6.13 -1.76
N LYS A 29 -7.79 -7.07 -0.85
CA LYS A 29 -6.77 -7.96 -0.26
C LYS A 29 -6.01 -8.79 -1.29
N SER A 30 -6.65 -9.20 -2.39
CA SER A 30 -5.98 -9.96 -3.46
C SER A 30 -5.10 -9.10 -4.37
N THR A 31 -5.36 -7.79 -4.45
CA THR A 31 -4.59 -6.85 -5.28
C THR A 31 -3.42 -6.23 -4.53
N THR A 32 -3.51 -6.08 -3.20
CA THR A 32 -2.47 -5.43 -2.40
C THR A 32 -1.28 -6.35 -2.06
N GLN A 33 -1.45 -7.68 -2.14
CA GLN A 33 -0.35 -8.60 -1.87
C GLN A 33 0.61 -8.67 -3.06
N LEU A 34 1.75 -8.00 -2.94
CA LEU A 34 2.87 -8.14 -3.86
C LEU A 34 3.29 -9.60 -3.96
N ARG A 35 3.62 -10.05 -5.17
CA ARG A 35 4.28 -11.35 -5.35
C ARG A 35 5.62 -11.33 -4.63
N ALA A 36 6.05 -12.47 -4.12
CA ALA A 36 7.31 -12.60 -3.39
C ALA A 36 8.52 -12.06 -4.19
N GLU A 37 8.52 -12.26 -5.51
CA GLU A 37 9.57 -11.75 -6.40
C GLU A 37 9.58 -10.21 -6.50
N ASP A 38 8.40 -9.60 -6.68
CA ASP A 38 8.27 -8.14 -6.79
C ASP A 38 8.68 -7.47 -5.48
N ARG A 39 8.31 -8.09 -4.35
CA ARG A 39 8.73 -7.67 -3.02
C ARG A 39 10.25 -7.75 -2.86
N ALA A 40 10.89 -8.86 -3.23
CA ALA A 40 12.33 -9.00 -3.15
C ALA A 40 13.07 -7.95 -4.01
N ARG A 41 12.52 -7.61 -5.18
CA ARG A 41 13.05 -6.52 -6.03
C ARG A 41 12.93 -5.16 -5.35
N LEU A 42 11.81 -4.87 -4.70
CA LEU A 42 11.61 -3.64 -3.94
C LEU A 42 12.58 -3.50 -2.77
N GLU A 43 12.73 -4.56 -1.97
CA GLU A 43 13.68 -4.58 -0.86
C GLU A 43 15.12 -4.39 -1.36
N PHE A 44 15.51 -5.05 -2.45
CA PHE A 44 16.83 -4.88 -3.03
C PHE A 44 17.09 -3.45 -3.53
N ARG A 45 16.10 -2.82 -4.18
CA ARG A 45 16.21 -1.43 -4.67
C ARG A 45 16.33 -0.43 -3.53
N ASN A 46 15.72 -0.72 -2.38
CA ASN A 46 15.68 0.16 -1.21
C ASN A 46 16.65 -0.27 -0.09
N ARG A 47 17.60 -1.16 -0.38
CA ARG A 47 18.56 -1.67 0.63
C ARG A 47 19.53 -0.63 1.18
N THR A 48 19.57 0.57 0.60
CA THR A 48 20.47 1.66 0.97
C THR A 48 19.66 2.92 1.21
N CYS A 49 19.91 3.59 2.33
CA CYS A 49 19.22 4.82 2.68
C CYS A 49 19.58 5.95 1.70
N PRO A 50 18.59 6.64 1.08
CA PRO A 50 18.83 7.74 0.15
C PRO A 50 19.37 9.02 0.82
N HIS A 51 19.35 9.08 2.15
CA HIS A 51 19.78 10.26 2.92
C HIS A 51 21.21 10.11 3.48
N CYS A 52 21.59 8.93 3.97
CA CYS A 52 22.88 8.72 4.64
C CYS A 52 23.71 7.54 4.10
N ASP A 53 23.28 6.93 2.99
CA ASP A 53 23.96 5.83 2.28
C ASP A 53 24.26 4.56 3.10
N ARG A 54 23.66 4.41 4.28
CA ARG A 54 23.81 3.21 5.12
C ARG A 54 22.83 2.12 4.70
N THR A 55 23.23 0.87 4.92
CA THR A 55 22.45 -0.34 4.61
C THR A 55 21.58 -0.83 5.76
N THR A 56 21.52 -0.10 6.88
CA THR A 56 20.63 -0.38 8.01
C THR A 56 19.22 0.13 7.69
N VAL A 57 18.57 -0.52 6.73
CA VAL A 57 17.23 -0.18 6.25
C VAL A 57 16.29 -1.32 6.57
N ASP A 58 15.17 -1.01 7.22
CA ASP A 58 14.13 -1.96 7.57
C ASP A 58 12.83 -1.64 6.79
N PRO A 59 12.12 -2.66 6.29
CA PRO A 59 10.81 -2.48 5.67
C PRO A 59 9.76 -2.12 6.73
N ILE A 60 8.87 -1.20 6.37
CA ILE A 60 7.71 -0.80 7.17
C ILE A 60 6.49 -1.52 6.60
N GLU A 61 5.92 -2.42 7.38
CA GLU A 61 4.75 -3.23 7.02
C GLU A 61 3.54 -2.86 7.87
N LEU A 62 2.35 -2.85 7.24
CA LEU A 62 1.09 -2.82 7.97
C LEU A 62 0.83 -4.15 8.66
N ARG A 63 0.09 -4.10 9.78
CA ARG A 63 -0.32 -5.29 10.53
C ARG A 63 -1.54 -5.99 9.92
N ASP A 64 -1.61 -6.06 8.60
CA ASP A 64 -2.68 -6.68 7.81
C ASP A 64 -2.24 -7.99 7.12
N GLY A 65 -1.06 -8.50 7.50
CA GLY A 65 -0.51 -9.75 6.98
C GLY A 65 -1.28 -10.99 7.38
N GLN A 66 -0.86 -12.13 6.82
CA GLN A 66 -1.40 -13.43 7.16
C GLN A 66 -0.92 -13.86 8.55
N PHE A 67 -1.78 -14.55 9.30
CA PHE A 67 -1.43 -15.08 10.63
C PHE A 67 -1.25 -16.60 10.56
N GLY A 68 -0.17 -17.08 11.17
CA GLY A 68 0.08 -18.51 11.33
C GLY A 68 -0.84 -19.15 12.36
N ARG A 69 -0.77 -20.48 12.49
CA ARG A 69 -1.57 -21.24 13.46
C ARG A 69 -1.27 -20.89 14.92
N ASN A 70 -0.09 -20.36 15.19
CA ASN A 70 0.34 -19.88 16.50
C ASN A 70 -0.14 -18.44 16.80
N GLY A 71 -0.90 -17.82 15.90
CA GLY A 71 -1.35 -16.43 16.04
C GLY A 71 -0.26 -15.38 15.79
N ALA A 72 0.96 -15.79 15.41
CA ALA A 72 2.00 -14.86 14.99
C ALA A 72 1.79 -14.47 13.52
N MET A 73 2.07 -13.21 13.19
CA MET A 73 2.05 -12.74 11.80
C MET A 73 3.18 -13.43 11.01
N ILE A 74 2.85 -13.90 9.81
CA ILE A 74 3.82 -14.48 8.88
C ILE A 74 4.63 -13.31 8.28
N PRO A 75 5.95 -13.23 8.50
CA PRO A 75 6.77 -12.13 7.98
C PRO A 75 6.68 -12.00 6.46
N GLY A 76 6.71 -10.76 5.96
CA GLY A 76 6.66 -10.48 4.52
C GLY A 76 5.29 -10.63 3.87
N THR A 77 4.27 -11.05 4.63
CA THR A 77 2.88 -11.14 4.13
C THR A 77 2.06 -9.89 4.42
N GLY A 78 2.57 -8.97 5.25
CA GLY A 78 1.97 -7.66 5.47
C GLY A 78 2.17 -6.75 4.28
N THR A 79 1.26 -5.79 4.12
CA THR A 79 1.37 -4.76 3.09
C THR A 79 2.61 -3.90 3.35
N LEU A 80 3.58 -3.94 2.45
CA LEU A 80 4.76 -3.10 2.47
C LEU A 80 4.37 -1.67 2.09
N VAL A 81 4.55 -0.71 3.01
CA VAL A 81 4.19 0.71 2.78
C VAL A 81 5.39 1.63 2.61
N GLY A 82 6.57 1.19 3.06
CA GLY A 82 7.77 2.01 2.98
C GLY A 82 8.99 1.35 3.59
N PHE A 83 10.02 2.16 3.78
CA PHE A 83 11.31 1.78 4.33
C PHE A 83 11.77 2.84 5.32
N GLY A 84 12.47 2.42 6.37
CA GLY A 84 13.05 3.30 7.39
C GLY A 84 14.53 2.99 7.62
N CYS A 85 15.35 4.02 7.76
CA CYS A 85 16.76 3.86 8.10
C CYS A 85 16.97 3.89 9.61
N HIS A 86 17.46 2.79 10.20
CA HIS A 86 17.75 2.72 11.63
C HIS A 86 18.91 3.64 12.07
N ALA A 87 19.77 4.07 11.14
CA ALA A 87 20.91 4.92 11.48
C ALA A 87 20.60 6.41 11.54
N CYS A 88 19.79 6.93 10.60
CA CYS A 88 19.46 8.35 10.54
C CYS A 88 17.98 8.67 10.78
N GLY A 89 17.12 7.65 10.88
CA GLY A 89 15.68 7.80 11.09
C GLY A 89 14.90 8.26 9.86
N HIS A 90 15.53 8.36 8.69
CA HIS A 90 14.84 8.76 7.46
C HIS A 90 13.92 7.65 6.96
N GLU A 91 12.68 8.01 6.60
CA GLU A 91 11.65 7.10 6.08
C GLU A 91 11.22 7.54 4.67
N TRP A 92 10.91 6.57 3.81
CA TRP A 92 10.45 6.83 2.43
C TRP A 92 9.46 5.75 1.94
N PRO A 93 8.58 6.09 0.97
CA PRO A 93 7.58 5.16 0.46
C PRO A 93 8.18 4.05 -0.39
N ALA A 94 7.48 2.90 -0.43
CA ALA A 94 7.83 1.73 -1.25
C ALA A 94 7.38 1.87 -2.71
#